data_AF-A0A699VX87-F1
#
_entry.id   AF-A0A699VX87-F1
#
_cell.length_a   1.000
_cell.length_b   1.000
_cell.length_c   1.000
_cell.angle_alpha   90.00
_cell.angle_beta   90.00
_cell.angle_gamma   90.00
#
_symmetry.space_group_name_H-M   'P 1'
#
loop_
_entity.id
_entity.type
_entity.pdbx_description
1 polymer ?
#
loop_
_entity_poly.entity_id
_entity_poly.type
_entity_poly.pdbx_seq_one_letter_code
_entity_poly.pdbx_strand_id
1 'polypeptide(L)'
;KTVPKTPQQNGVVERRNRTLVEAARTMLIFSKALMFLWAEAVATACYTKNRSLIHTRHHKTPYELVHNKKPDLTFFRVFGALCYPTNDSKDLGKLQPTAVTGIFIGYAPSRKGY
;
A
#
# COMPACT_ATOMS: atom_id res chain seq x y z
N LYS A 1 -19.22 -9.16 5.03
CA LYS A 1 -20.37 -9.68 5.82
C LYS A 1 -19.82 -10.63 6.87
N THR A 2 -19.84 -10.25 8.15
CA THR A 2 -19.52 -11.14 9.28
C THR A 2 -20.71 -12.07 9.54
N VAL A 3 -20.45 -13.33 9.86
CA VAL A 3 -21.49 -14.27 10.27
C VAL A 3 -21.90 -13.93 11.71
N PRO A 4 -23.19 -13.67 12.01
CA PRO A 4 -23.63 -13.46 13.38
C PRO A 4 -23.29 -14.67 14.26
N LYS A 5 -22.75 -14.44 15.46
CA LYS A 5 -22.42 -15.46 16.49
C LYS A 5 -21.19 -16.35 16.24
N THR A 6 -20.18 -15.90 15.48
CA THR A 6 -18.85 -16.55 15.42
C THR A 6 -17.75 -15.67 16.05
N PRO A 7 -17.56 -15.70 17.38
CA PRO A 7 -16.57 -14.87 18.09
C PRO A 7 -15.13 -15.03 17.57
N GLN A 8 -14.78 -16.24 17.13
CA GLN A 8 -13.44 -16.58 16.65
C GLN A 8 -13.10 -15.85 15.34
N GLN A 9 -14.07 -15.71 14.43
CA GLN A 9 -13.87 -14.99 13.17
C GLN A 9 -13.72 -13.48 13.42
N ASN A 10 -14.50 -12.91 14.33
CA ASN A 10 -14.39 -11.51 14.72
C ASN A 10 -13.01 -11.22 15.32
N GLY A 11 -12.53 -12.06 16.24
CA GLY A 11 -11.20 -11.88 16.84
C GLY A 11 -10.03 -11.98 15.84
N VAL A 12 -10.16 -12.74 14.76
CA VAL A 12 -9.15 -12.76 13.68
C VAL A 12 -9.19 -11.48 12.87
N VAL A 13 -10.39 -10.99 12.50
CA VAL A 13 -10.56 -9.76 11.73
C VAL A 13 -10.10 -8.54 12.54
N GLU A 14 -10.48 -8.44 13.82
CA GLU A 14 -10.10 -7.37 14.72
C GLU A 14 -8.58 -7.26 14.87
N ARG A 15 -7.89 -8.39 15.07
CA ARG A 15 -6.42 -8.41 15.15
C ARG A 15 -5.78 -7.91 13.85
N ARG A 16 -6.25 -8.37 12.70
CA ARG A 16 -5.73 -7.91 11.40
C ARG A 16 -5.97 -6.41 11.18
N ASN A 17 -7.17 -5.93 11.48
CA ASN A 17 -7.50 -4.51 11.36
C ASN A 17 -6.62 -3.65 12.27
N ARG A 18 -6.41 -4.06 13.53
CA ARG A 18 -5.50 -3.37 14.45
C ARG A 18 -4.09 -3.26 13.88
N THR A 19 -3.53 -4.37 13.38
CA THR A 19 -2.17 -4.35 12.83
C THR A 19 -2.06 -3.60 11.49
N LEU A 20 -3.16 -3.35 10.77
CA LEU A 20 -3.16 -2.49 9.59
C LEU A 20 -3.16 -1.01 10.00
N VAL A 21 -4.00 -0.66 10.97
CA VAL A 21 -4.08 0.71 11.51
C VAL A 21 -2.77 1.12 12.17
N GLU A 22 -2.13 0.23 12.95
CA GLU A 22 -0.82 0.48 13.55
C GLU A 22 0.25 0.72 12.48
N ALA A 23 0.30 -0.13 11.44
CA ALA A 23 1.26 0.03 10.35
C ALA A 23 1.04 1.34 9.58
N ALA A 24 -0.21 1.70 9.28
CA ALA A 24 -0.55 2.96 8.64
C ALA A 24 -0.15 4.17 9.50
N ARG A 25 -0.39 4.10 10.82
CA ARG A 25 0.04 5.15 11.76
C ARG A 25 1.57 5.31 11.75
N THR A 26 2.33 4.21 11.76
CA THR A 26 3.79 4.26 11.65
C THR A 26 4.24 4.91 10.33
N MET A 27 3.61 4.56 9.19
CA MET A 27 3.91 5.17 7.89
C MET A 27 3.68 6.68 7.89
N LEU A 28 2.56 7.16 8.45
CA LEU A 28 2.24 8.58 8.54
C LEU A 28 3.25 9.34 9.41
N ILE A 29 3.59 8.80 10.59
CA ILE A 29 4.55 9.41 11.51
C ILE A 29 5.95 9.47 10.86
N PHE A 30 6.39 8.36 10.26
CA PHE A 30 7.71 8.27 9.61
C PHE A 30 7.86 9.28 8.48
N SER A 31 6.83 9.41 7.63
CA SER A 31 6.82 10.32 6.49
C SER A 31 6.51 11.77 6.84
N LYS A 32 6.13 12.07 8.09
CA LYS A 32 5.53 13.35 8.51
C LYS A 32 4.34 13.75 7.62
N ALA A 33 3.60 12.76 7.12
CA ALA A 33 2.47 12.97 6.24
C ALA A 33 1.24 13.45 7.03
N LEU A 34 0.40 14.22 6.34
CA LEU A 34 -0.82 14.76 6.91
C LEU A 34 -1.86 13.65 7.15
N MET A 35 -2.66 13.81 8.21
CA MET A 35 -3.66 12.81 8.62
C MET A 35 -4.70 12.49 7.54
N PHE A 36 -4.99 13.44 6.64
CA PHE A 36 -5.95 13.19 5.55
C PHE A 36 -5.52 12.04 4.61
N LEU A 37 -4.23 11.69 4.59
CA LEU A 37 -3.66 10.58 3.82
C LEU A 37 -3.82 9.21 4.51
N TRP A 38 -4.57 9.11 5.61
CA TRP A 38 -4.72 7.87 6.37
C TRP A 38 -5.26 6.71 5.52
N ALA A 39 -6.19 6.97 4.60
CA ALA A 39 -6.77 5.93 3.74
C ALA A 39 -5.69 5.31 2.83
N GLU A 40 -4.83 6.15 2.28
CA GLU A 40 -3.71 5.75 1.42
C GLU A 40 -2.63 5.00 2.20
N ALA A 41 -2.33 5.45 3.43
CA ALA A 41 -1.42 4.74 4.33
C ALA A 41 -1.96 3.34 4.69
N VAL A 42 -3.27 3.21 4.95
CA VAL A 42 -3.92 1.91 5.21
C VAL A 42 -3.90 1.03 3.97
N ALA A 43 -4.20 1.57 2.80
CA ALA A 43 -4.14 0.85 1.52
C ALA A 43 -2.72 0.34 1.24
N THR A 44 -1.70 1.17 1.46
CA THR A 44 -0.28 0.83 1.32
C THR A 44 0.12 -0.26 2.32
N ALA A 45 -0.25 -0.13 3.58
CA ALA A 45 0.01 -1.16 4.60
C ALA A 45 -0.61 -2.51 4.23
N CYS A 46 -1.85 -2.50 3.71
CA CYS A 46 -2.53 -3.69 3.22
C CYS A 46 -1.82 -4.29 1.99
N TYR A 47 -1.46 -3.45 1.02
CA TYR A 47 -0.77 -3.85 -0.21
C TYR A 47 0.57 -4.54 0.10
N THR A 48 1.37 -3.95 0.99
CA THR A 48 2.65 -4.49 1.45
C THR A 48 2.46 -5.80 2.18
N LYS A 49 1.61 -5.84 3.21
CA LYS A 49 1.42 -7.05 4.02
C LYS A 49 0.93 -8.24 3.19
N ASN A 50 0.04 -8.02 2.24
CA ASN A 50 -0.50 -9.10 1.41
C ASN A 50 0.56 -9.71 0.47
N ARG A 51 1.64 -8.99 0.17
CA ARG A 51 2.68 -9.41 -0.77
C ARG A 51 4.01 -9.76 -0.12
N SER A 52 4.30 -9.29 1.10
CA SER A 52 5.57 -9.56 1.78
C SER A 52 5.47 -10.53 2.94
N LEU A 53 4.31 -10.63 3.61
CA LEU A 53 4.18 -11.52 4.76
C LEU A 53 3.84 -12.94 4.32
N ILE A 54 4.74 -13.86 4.66
CA ILE A 54 4.55 -15.29 4.42
C ILE A 54 3.62 -15.84 5.49
N HIS A 55 2.57 -16.53 5.05
CA HIS A 55 1.71 -17.28 5.95
C HIS A 55 2.39 -18.61 6.32
N THR A 56 2.70 -18.79 7.60
CA THR A 56 3.48 -19.94 8.11
C THR A 56 2.92 -21.30 7.71
N ARG A 57 1.59 -21.46 7.69
CA ARG A 57 0.93 -22.73 7.34
C ARG A 57 1.15 -23.15 5.87
N HIS A 58 1.28 -22.18 4.97
CA HIS A 58 1.33 -22.46 3.52
C HIS A 58 2.68 -22.15 2.90
N HIS A 59 3.61 -21.54 3.66
CA HIS A 59 4.88 -21.02 3.16
C HIS A 59 4.72 -20.13 1.91
N LYS A 60 3.59 -19.42 1.84
CA LYS A 60 3.20 -18.54 0.73
C LYS A 60 2.61 -17.25 1.26
N THR A 61 2.72 -16.18 0.48
CA THR A 61 2.07 -14.90 0.75
C THR A 61 0.57 -14.97 0.42
N PRO A 62 -0.28 -14.14 1.06
CA PRO A 62 -1.69 -14.03 0.68
C PRO A 62 -1.89 -13.75 -0.82
N TYR A 63 -1.01 -12.94 -1.43
CA TYR A 63 -1.03 -12.67 -2.87
C TYR A 63 -0.81 -13.94 -3.71
N GLU A 64 0.18 -14.76 -3.36
CA GLU A 64 0.45 -16.05 -4.02
C GLU A 64 -0.71 -17.02 -3.89
N LEU A 65 -1.37 -17.07 -2.72
CA LEU A 65 -2.51 -17.95 -2.49
C LEU A 65 -3.72 -17.60 -3.36
N VAL A 66 -3.93 -16.31 -3.63
CA VAL A 66 -5.08 -15.84 -4.43
C VAL A 66 -4.77 -15.85 -5.93
N HIS A 67 -3.56 -15.46 -6.34
CA HIS A 67 -3.22 -15.26 -7.76
C HIS A 67 -2.36 -16.37 -8.34
N ASN A 68 -1.94 -17.36 -7.54
CA ASN A 68 -1.02 -18.43 -7.92
C ASN A 68 0.28 -17.92 -8.57
N LYS A 69 0.71 -16.70 -8.20
CA LYS A 69 1.88 -16.02 -8.77
C LYS A 69 2.68 -15.35 -7.65
N LYS A 70 4.01 -15.46 -7.72
CA LYS A 70 4.91 -14.73 -6.82
C LYS A 70 4.77 -13.23 -7.03
N PRO A 71 4.62 -12.42 -5.97
CA PRO A 71 4.61 -10.98 -6.11
C PRO A 71 5.99 -10.50 -6.52
N ASP A 72 6.03 -9.53 -7.44
CA ASP A 72 7.25 -8.77 -7.69
C ASP A 72 7.44 -7.75 -6.57
N LEU A 73 8.52 -7.89 -5.82
CA LEU A 73 8.83 -7.02 -4.69
C LEU A 73 9.74 -5.84 -5.07
N THR A 74 10.30 -5.82 -6.28
CA THR A 74 11.20 -4.74 -6.73
C THR A 74 10.48 -3.41 -6.88
N PHE A 75 9.17 -3.46 -7.07
CA PHE A 75 8.27 -2.32 -7.21
C PHE A 75 7.90 -1.66 -5.87
N PHE A 76 8.39 -2.15 -4.73
CA PHE A 76 8.05 -1.55 -3.45
C PHE A 76 8.76 -0.21 -3.23
N ARG A 77 7.97 0.81 -2.89
CA ARG A 77 8.42 2.13 -2.45
C ARG A 77 7.97 2.41 -1.02
N VAL A 78 8.81 3.15 -0.31
CA VAL A 78 8.55 3.58 1.07
C VAL A 78 7.51 4.69 1.03
N PHE A 79 6.44 4.56 1.81
CA PHE A 79 5.42 5.61 1.96
C PHE A 79 6.08 6.93 2.40
N GLY A 80 5.77 8.02 1.70
CA GLY A 80 6.37 9.33 1.89
C GLY A 80 7.73 9.53 1.22
N ALA A 81 8.25 8.55 0.48
CA ALA A 81 9.47 8.73 -0.29
C ALA A 81 9.30 9.79 -1.39
N LEU A 82 10.37 10.54 -1.67
CA LEU A 82 10.39 11.50 -2.76
C LEU A 82 10.16 10.77 -4.11
N CYS A 83 9.25 11.29 -4.92
CA CYS A 83 9.00 10.80 -6.26
C CYS A 83 8.98 11.95 -7.27
N TYR A 84 9.22 11.62 -8.53
CA TYR A 84 9.25 12.56 -9.64
C TYR A 84 8.31 12.05 -10.75
N PRO A 85 6.98 12.10 -10.54
CA PRO A 85 6.03 11.77 -11.58
C PRO A 85 6.26 12.62 -12.82
N THR A 86 6.16 11.98 -13.99
CA THR A 86 6.20 12.66 -15.28
C THR A 86 5.04 13.64 -15.37
N ASN A 87 5.36 14.86 -15.78
CA ASN A 87 4.37 15.88 -16.09
C ASN A 87 3.83 15.58 -17.49
N ASP A 88 2.60 15.09 -17.58
CA ASP A 88 1.95 14.76 -18.86
C ASP A 88 1.13 15.95 -19.43
N SER A 89 1.38 17.18 -18.97
CA SER A 89 0.64 18.33 -19.48
C SER A 89 0.99 18.59 -20.95
N LYS A 90 -0.06 18.78 -21.76
CA LYS A 90 0.06 18.92 -23.22
C LYS A 90 0.82 20.20 -23.64
N ASP A 91 1.03 21.13 -22.72
CA ASP A 91 1.61 22.45 -22.95
C ASP A 91 3.09 22.56 -22.52
N LEU A 92 3.77 21.43 -22.28
CA LEU A 92 5.20 21.44 -21.97
C LEU A 92 6.03 21.84 -23.18
N GLY A 93 6.56 23.06 -23.15
CA GLY A 93 7.63 23.49 -24.07
C GLY A 93 8.86 22.59 -23.93
N LYS A 94 9.65 22.48 -25.01
CA LYS A 94 10.81 21.56 -25.16
C LYS A 94 11.86 21.56 -24.03
N LEU A 95 11.89 22.60 -23.19
CA LEU A 95 12.87 22.81 -22.12
C LEU A 95 12.23 22.92 -20.73
N GLN A 96 10.91 22.70 -20.62
CA GLN A 96 10.23 22.77 -19.32
C GLN A 96 10.48 21.50 -18.50
N PRO A 97 10.45 21.59 -17.16
CA PRO A 97 10.58 20.43 -16.29
C PRO A 97 9.53 19.36 -16.63
N THR A 98 10.00 18.20 -17.06
CA THR A 98 9.15 17.05 -17.43
C THR A 98 8.71 16.24 -16.22
N ALA A 99 9.10 16.62 -15.00
CA ALA A 99 8.71 15.94 -13.78
C ALA A 99 8.42 16.94 -12.66
N VAL A 100 7.42 16.61 -11.85
CA VAL A 100 7.04 17.40 -10.66
C VAL A 100 7.51 16.66 -9.43
N THR A 101 8.09 17.36 -8.46
CA THR A 101 8.44 16.77 -7.17
C THR A 101 7.18 16.40 -6.40
N GLY A 102 7.07 15.16 -5.96
CA GLY A 102 5.97 14.64 -5.17
C GLY A 102 6.43 13.73 -4.04
N ILE A 103 5.47 13.26 -3.27
CA ILE A 103 5.66 12.21 -2.26
C ILE A 103 4.89 10.96 -2.67
N PHE A 104 5.48 9.80 -2.44
CA PHE A 104 4.84 8.53 -2.70
C PHE A 104 3.75 8.25 -1.65
N ILE A 105 2.50 8.17 -2.10
CA ILE A 105 1.34 8.04 -1.21
C ILE A 105 0.76 6.62 -1.23
N GLY A 106 1.03 5.81 -2.25
CA GLY A 106 0.56 4.43 -2.26
C GLY A 106 0.46 3.82 -3.64
N TYR A 107 -0.18 2.67 -3.71
CA TYR A 107 -0.28 1.87 -4.94
C TYR A 107 -1.68 1.97 -5.53
N ALA A 108 -1.76 2.35 -6.80
CA ALA A 108 -3.02 2.36 -7.52
C ALA A 108 -3.58 0.93 -7.72
N PRO A 109 -4.90 0.70 -7.60
CA PRO A 109 -5.51 -0.63 -7.78
C PRO A 109 -5.37 -1.19 -9.20
N SER A 110 -5.35 -0.32 -10.22
CA SER A 110 -5.49 -0.68 -11.63
C SER A 110 -4.35 -0.20 -12.53
N ARG A 111 -3.33 0.46 -11.97
CA ARG A 111 -2.19 0.99 -12.75
C ARG A 111 -0.88 0.37 -12.26
N LYS A 112 0.02 0.09 -13.22
CA LYS A 112 1.42 -0.24 -12.93
C LYS A 112 2.22 0.98 -12.49
N GLY A 113 1.71 2.19 -12.69
CA GLY A 113 2.32 3.42 -12.21
C GLY A 113 1.90 3.73 -10.77
N TYR A 114 2.75 4.49 -10.08
CA TYR A 114 2.44 5.13 -8.81
C TYR A 114 1.71 6.45 -9.04
#